data_AF-W4H5N7-F1
#
_entry.id   AF-W4H5N7-F1
#
_cell.length_a   1.000
_cell.length_b   1.000
_cell.length_c   1.000
_cell.angle_alpha   90.00
_cell.angle_beta   90.00
_cell.angle_gamma   90.00
#
_symmetry.space_group_name_H-M   'P 1'
#
loop_
_entity.id
_entity.type
_entity.pdbx_description
1 polymer ?
#
loop_
_entity_poly.entity_id
_entity_poly.type
_entity_poly.pdbx_seq_one_letter_code
_entity_poly.pdbx_strand_id
1 'polypeptide(L)'
;MGVRDLRIVARVIMSAAPLALPRVEVLSKTNMSLTVSMSPASTKMQLAYSEYGYVYYSWTEVDVVSSPCTIKGLQPNTCYVAKARHWNDESNGWSEYGPISQYMRTFSEEEETKRSSTYYEHALKLEKEQRQEMQHQIEKLQRMLTDPGSKKRQPTPQENLMESRMDVEATITKLKSEIKVQALSMESLEKMRRMDEQVITDLLAEQEKLRQLQTQQAPHEQQEIERLKAMLDANEAKLKKHQDQISTKQGQIQAFEASLASKQTEIARREGEVERLMDDCRRMMQEHADVAHCKQLELEDALLDAKQSLEKQLENNNLMHDEMQRLRHENAALKQSIEEFDSKIAPKLVHLEEENAELKLRLGRT
;
A
#
# COMPACT_ATOMS: atom_id res chain seq x y z
N MET A 1 -28.57 7.20 -61.12
CA MET A 1 -29.50 7.71 -60.08
C MET A 1 -29.52 6.67 -58.98
N GLY A 2 -28.87 6.99 -57.86
CA GLY A 2 -28.63 6.06 -56.77
C GLY A 2 -29.66 6.22 -55.67
N VAL A 3 -30.28 5.11 -55.28
CA VAL A 3 -31.01 4.99 -54.02
C VAL A 3 -30.14 4.10 -53.14
N ARG A 4 -29.40 4.73 -52.22
CA ARG A 4 -28.63 4.00 -51.20
C ARG A 4 -29.58 3.73 -50.03
N ASP A 5 -29.88 2.46 -49.83
CA ASP A 5 -30.48 1.93 -48.61
C ASP A 5 -29.67 2.36 -47.39
N LEU A 6 -30.23 3.26 -46.57
CA LEU A 6 -29.79 3.48 -45.20
C LEU A 6 -30.18 2.24 -44.38
N ARG A 7 -29.28 1.26 -44.31
CA ARG A 7 -29.31 0.29 -43.22
C ARG A 7 -28.81 0.99 -41.96
N ILE A 8 -29.76 1.46 -41.16
CA ILE A 8 -29.58 1.79 -39.75
C ILE A 8 -29.11 0.52 -39.06
N VAL A 9 -27.79 0.39 -38.87
CA VAL A 9 -27.24 -0.58 -37.92
C VAL A 9 -27.48 0.01 -36.55
N ALA A 10 -28.62 -0.31 -35.97
CA ALA A 10 -28.84 -0.18 -34.54
C ALA A 10 -27.80 -1.06 -33.84
N ARG A 11 -26.66 -0.46 -33.50
CA ARG A 11 -25.72 -1.05 -32.54
C ARG A 11 -26.43 -0.97 -31.20
N VAL A 12 -27.15 -2.03 -30.88
CA VAL A 12 -27.58 -2.33 -29.53
C VAL A 12 -26.32 -2.22 -28.69
N ILE A 13 -26.24 -1.17 -27.87
CA ILE A 13 -25.28 -1.09 -26.78
C ILE A 13 -25.74 -2.17 -25.81
N MET A 14 -25.29 -3.40 -26.05
CA MET A 14 -25.34 -4.44 -25.04
C MET A 14 -24.48 -3.88 -23.91
N SER A 15 -25.13 -3.49 -22.83
CA SER A 15 -24.50 -3.26 -21.54
C SER A 15 -23.58 -4.45 -21.26
N ALA A 16 -22.28 -4.25 -21.44
CA ALA A 16 -21.28 -5.17 -20.95
C ALA A 16 -21.46 -5.23 -19.44
N ALA A 17 -21.62 -6.44 -18.90
CA ALA A 17 -21.59 -6.65 -17.46
C ALA A 17 -20.29 -6.02 -16.90
N PRO A 18 -20.32 -5.36 -15.73
CA PRO A 18 -19.12 -4.77 -15.17
C PRO A 18 -18.03 -5.85 -15.08
N LEU A 19 -16.92 -5.64 -15.80
CA LEU A 19 -15.77 -6.53 -15.78
C LEU A 19 -15.34 -6.71 -14.32
N ALA A 20 -15.34 -7.95 -13.84
CA ALA A 20 -14.94 -8.25 -12.47
C ALA A 20 -13.51 -7.75 -12.22
N LEU A 21 -13.32 -7.01 -11.12
CA LEU A 21 -12.01 -6.50 -10.75
C LEU A 21 -11.02 -7.65 -10.54
N PRO A 22 -9.78 -7.55 -11.05
CA PRO A 22 -8.84 -8.65 -11.01
C PRO A 22 -8.34 -8.91 -9.59
N ARG A 23 -8.42 -10.18 -9.18
CA ARG A 23 -7.93 -10.67 -7.88
C ARG A 23 -6.58 -11.34 -8.05
N VAL A 24 -5.67 -11.09 -7.10
CA VAL A 24 -4.33 -11.66 -7.07
C VAL A 24 -4.28 -12.86 -6.12
N GLU A 25 -3.82 -14.00 -6.62
CA GLU A 25 -3.60 -15.24 -5.85
C GLU A 25 -2.16 -15.72 -5.97
N VAL A 26 -1.59 -16.23 -4.88
CA VAL A 26 -0.18 -16.69 -4.87
C VAL A 26 -0.11 -18.17 -5.20
N LEU A 27 0.69 -18.51 -6.20
CA LEU A 27 0.93 -19.89 -6.61
C LEU A 27 2.18 -20.49 -5.95
N SER A 28 3.26 -19.72 -5.93
CA SER A 28 4.52 -20.16 -5.32
C SER A 28 5.32 -18.99 -4.77
N LYS A 29 6.19 -19.31 -3.81
CA LYS A 29 7.00 -18.35 -3.06
C LYS A 29 8.41 -18.89 -2.93
N THR A 30 9.40 -18.01 -3.04
CA THR A 30 10.78 -18.27 -2.65
C THR A 30 11.26 -17.18 -1.70
N ASN A 31 12.51 -17.25 -1.28
CA ASN A 31 13.14 -16.22 -0.45
C ASN A 31 13.19 -14.83 -1.09
N MET A 32 13.18 -14.72 -2.43
CA MET A 32 13.33 -13.43 -3.13
C MET A 32 12.35 -13.24 -4.29
N SER A 33 11.39 -14.16 -4.47
CA SER A 33 10.42 -14.08 -5.56
C SER A 33 9.05 -14.62 -5.16
N LEU A 34 8.01 -14.05 -5.78
CA LEU A 34 6.62 -14.47 -5.62
C LEU A 34 6.02 -14.70 -7.01
N THR A 35 5.45 -15.89 -7.24
CA THR A 35 4.68 -16.17 -8.45
C THR A 35 3.20 -15.99 -8.14
N VAL A 36 2.58 -15.04 -8.82
CA VAL A 36 1.18 -14.65 -8.62
C VAL A 36 0.36 -14.88 -9.88
N SER A 37 -0.88 -15.28 -9.69
CA SER A 37 -1.90 -15.38 -10.73
C SER A 37 -2.95 -14.29 -10.53
N MET A 38 -3.51 -13.83 -11.64
CA MET A 38 -4.53 -12.77 -11.68
C MET A 38 -5.75 -13.33 -12.37
N SER A 39 -6.90 -13.18 -11.72
CA SER A 39 -8.19 -13.67 -12.23
C SER A 39 -9.24 -12.56 -12.13
N PRO A 40 -9.91 -12.16 -13.23
CA PRO A 40 -9.70 -12.63 -14.60
C PRO A 40 -8.40 -12.11 -15.23
N ALA A 41 -7.79 -12.92 -16.11
CA ALA A 41 -6.62 -12.51 -16.89
C ALA A 41 -7.04 -11.67 -18.11
N SER A 42 -6.25 -10.64 -18.44
CA SER A 42 -6.46 -9.75 -19.59
C SER A 42 -5.18 -9.62 -20.42
N THR A 43 -5.29 -9.10 -21.64
CA THR A 43 -4.17 -8.86 -22.58
C THR A 43 -3.24 -7.75 -22.07
N LYS A 44 -3.75 -6.82 -21.27
CA LYS A 44 -2.99 -5.76 -20.60
C LYS A 44 -3.39 -5.69 -19.14
N MET A 45 -2.46 -6.06 -18.26
CA MET A 45 -2.63 -6.02 -16.82
C MET A 45 -1.49 -5.24 -16.18
N GLN A 46 -1.77 -4.66 -15.03
CA GLN A 46 -0.75 -4.04 -14.19
C GLN A 46 -0.90 -4.55 -12.77
N LEU A 47 0.23 -4.96 -12.20
CA LEU A 47 0.35 -5.45 -10.85
C LEU A 47 1.06 -4.39 -10.02
N ALA A 48 0.50 -4.04 -8.88
CA ALA A 48 1.15 -3.20 -7.88
C ALA A 48 1.44 -4.04 -6.64
N TYR A 49 2.68 -4.02 -6.15
CA TYR A 49 3.05 -4.69 -4.90
C TYR A 49 3.78 -3.76 -3.94
N SER A 50 3.68 -4.04 -2.64
CA SER A 50 4.30 -3.25 -1.58
C SER A 50 4.61 -4.10 -0.37
N GLU A 51 5.57 -3.65 0.45
CA GLU A 51 5.83 -4.22 1.77
C GLU A 51 4.66 -3.94 2.71
N TYR A 52 4.23 -4.97 3.43
CA TYR A 52 3.18 -4.86 4.41
C TYR A 52 3.71 -4.24 5.70
N GLY A 53 3.03 -3.21 6.21
CA GLY A 53 3.35 -2.58 7.50
C GLY A 53 3.61 -1.08 7.46
N TYR A 54 3.60 -0.44 6.27
CA TYR A 54 3.67 1.01 6.17
C TYR A 54 2.27 1.65 6.20
N VAL A 55 2.10 2.73 6.97
CA VAL A 55 0.86 3.53 7.06
C VAL A 55 0.40 4.01 5.67
N TYR A 56 1.35 4.23 4.77
CA TYR A 56 1.13 4.44 3.36
C TYR A 56 1.94 3.39 2.59
N TYR A 57 1.25 2.48 1.90
CA TYR A 57 1.90 1.53 1.02
C TYR A 57 2.69 2.27 -0.07
N SER A 58 3.99 1.99 -0.17
CA SER A 58 4.82 2.41 -1.30
C SER A 58 4.69 1.38 -2.41
N TRP A 59 3.77 1.61 -3.34
CA TRP A 59 3.44 0.67 -4.40
C TRP A 59 4.49 0.71 -5.51
N THR A 60 5.04 -0.46 -5.85
CA THR A 60 5.80 -0.66 -7.08
C THR A 60 4.88 -1.24 -8.13
N GLU A 61 4.70 -0.53 -9.24
CA GLU A 61 3.84 -0.94 -10.36
C GLU A 61 4.67 -1.67 -11.42
N VAL A 62 4.14 -2.79 -11.92
CA VAL A 62 4.76 -3.62 -12.95
C VAL A 62 3.71 -3.99 -13.97
N ASP A 63 3.99 -3.70 -15.24
CA ASP A 63 3.15 -4.13 -16.34
C ASP A 63 3.32 -5.63 -16.59
N VAL A 64 2.20 -6.35 -16.66
CA VAL A 64 2.17 -7.80 -16.78
C VAL A 64 1.53 -8.20 -18.10
N VAL A 65 2.29 -8.93 -18.90
CA VAL A 65 1.89 -9.38 -20.24
C VAL A 65 1.14 -10.72 -20.20
N SER A 66 1.35 -11.54 -19.17
CA SER A 66 0.72 -12.85 -19.01
C SER A 66 0.54 -13.22 -17.54
N SER A 67 -0.54 -13.92 -17.22
CA SER A 67 -0.75 -14.54 -15.91
C SER A 67 -0.60 -16.06 -16.01
N PRO A 68 0.12 -16.73 -15.09
CA PRO A 68 0.82 -16.19 -13.91
C PRO A 68 2.11 -15.43 -14.22
N CYS A 69 2.53 -14.54 -13.32
CA CYS A 69 3.76 -13.76 -13.41
C CYS A 69 4.60 -13.85 -12.13
N THR A 70 5.92 -13.72 -12.27
CA THR A 70 6.85 -13.80 -11.13
C THR A 70 7.44 -12.44 -10.81
N ILE A 71 7.20 -11.95 -9.59
CA ILE A 71 7.84 -10.78 -9.00
C ILE A 71 9.21 -11.23 -8.48
N LYS A 72 10.29 -10.57 -8.89
CA LYS A 72 11.67 -10.92 -8.51
C LYS A 72 12.32 -9.79 -7.70
N GLY A 73 13.41 -10.10 -7.01
CA GLY A 73 14.22 -9.10 -6.29
C GLY A 73 13.58 -8.63 -4.99
N LEU A 74 12.69 -9.43 -4.40
CA LEU A 74 12.05 -9.14 -3.13
C LEU A 74 13.03 -9.38 -1.97
N GLN A 75 12.84 -8.65 -0.87
CA GLN A 75 13.63 -8.86 0.33
C GLN A 75 13.23 -10.17 1.01
N PRO A 76 14.20 -10.99 1.47
CA PRO A 76 13.91 -12.16 2.29
C PRO A 76 13.24 -11.79 3.62
N ASN A 77 12.42 -12.71 4.15
CA ASN A 77 11.73 -12.57 5.44
C ASN A 77 10.72 -11.43 5.54
N THR A 78 10.33 -10.83 4.41
CA THR A 78 9.45 -9.66 4.34
C THR A 78 8.04 -10.05 3.89
N CYS A 79 7.03 -9.41 4.50
CA CYS A 79 5.64 -9.58 4.11
C CYS A 79 5.32 -8.61 2.96
N TYR A 80 4.76 -9.12 1.88
CA TYR A 80 4.29 -8.34 0.75
C TYR A 80 2.77 -8.46 0.57
N VAL A 81 2.17 -7.41 0.03
CA VAL A 81 0.80 -7.38 -0.49
C VAL A 81 0.81 -6.94 -1.94
N ALA A 82 -0.15 -7.40 -2.73
CA ALA A 82 -0.29 -7.00 -4.12
C ALA A 82 -1.75 -6.73 -4.47
N LYS A 83 -1.96 -5.88 -5.47
CA LYS A 83 -3.25 -5.59 -6.09
C LYS A 83 -3.05 -5.48 -7.59
N ALA A 84 -4.08 -5.77 -8.37
CA ALA A 84 -4.00 -5.73 -9.83
C ALA A 84 -5.10 -4.85 -10.40
N ARG A 85 -4.88 -4.36 -11.62
CA ARG A 85 -5.88 -3.72 -12.48
C ARG A 85 -5.67 -4.15 -13.92
N HIS A 86 -6.70 -4.07 -14.74
CA HIS A 86 -6.59 -4.37 -16.17
C HIS A 86 -6.88 -3.12 -17.00
N TRP A 87 -6.37 -3.10 -18.22
CA TRP A 87 -6.77 -2.11 -19.19
C TRP A 87 -8.18 -2.45 -19.70
N ASN A 88 -9.07 -1.46 -19.69
CA ASN A 88 -10.39 -1.60 -20.29
C ASN A 88 -10.36 -0.95 -21.70
N ASP A 89 -10.52 -1.79 -22.72
CA ASP A 89 -10.54 -1.35 -24.12
C ASP A 89 -11.77 -0.49 -24.44
N GLU A 90 -12.89 -0.65 -23.71
CA GLU A 90 -14.12 0.12 -23.94
C GLU A 90 -14.02 1.56 -23.45
N SER A 91 -13.43 1.76 -22.26
CA SER A 91 -13.24 3.08 -21.66
C SER A 91 -11.89 3.72 -22.01
N ASN A 92 -11.05 3.02 -22.77
CA ASN A 92 -9.69 3.42 -23.15
C ASN A 92 -8.87 3.91 -21.94
N GLY A 93 -8.93 3.15 -20.84
CA GLY A 93 -8.31 3.51 -19.58
C GLY A 93 -8.10 2.32 -18.66
N TRP A 94 -7.32 2.54 -17.59
CA TRP A 94 -7.12 1.54 -16.54
C TRP A 94 -8.37 1.39 -15.68
N SER A 95 -8.73 0.15 -15.36
CA SER A 95 -9.73 -0.13 -14.33
C SER A 95 -9.25 0.35 -12.95
N GLU A 96 -10.18 0.44 -12.01
CA GLU A 96 -9.81 0.51 -10.60
C GLU A 96 -9.01 -0.73 -10.19
N TYR A 97 -8.22 -0.59 -9.12
CA TYR A 97 -7.52 -1.72 -8.54
C TYR A 97 -8.51 -2.67 -7.87
N GLY A 98 -8.32 -3.96 -8.10
CA GLY A 98 -9.00 -5.00 -7.37
C GLY A 98 -8.58 -5.09 -5.90
N PRO A 99 -9.19 -6.00 -5.13
CA PRO A 99 -8.90 -6.16 -3.71
C PRO A 99 -7.43 -6.51 -3.50
N ILE A 100 -6.88 -6.00 -2.38
CA ILE A 100 -5.52 -6.33 -1.94
C ILE A 100 -5.45 -7.84 -1.63
N SER A 101 -4.36 -8.48 -2.07
CA SER A 101 -4.10 -9.90 -1.85
C SER A 101 -3.96 -10.24 -0.37
N GLN A 102 -4.02 -11.53 -0.06
CA GLN A 102 -3.58 -12.04 1.23
C GLN A 102 -2.08 -11.78 1.45
N TYR A 103 -1.64 -11.81 2.71
CA TYR A 103 -0.23 -11.58 3.06
C TYR A 103 0.69 -12.63 2.47
N MET A 104 1.74 -12.17 1.80
CA MET A 104 2.71 -12.98 1.08
C MET A 104 4.08 -12.80 1.72
N ARG A 105 4.39 -13.61 2.73
CA ARG A 105 5.71 -13.59 3.36
C ARG A 105 6.71 -14.39 2.52
N THR A 106 7.83 -13.77 2.16
CA THR A 106 9.02 -14.46 1.66
C THR A 106 9.75 -15.06 2.87
N PHE A 107 10.23 -16.30 2.80
CA PHE A 107 11.02 -16.92 3.86
C PHE A 107 12.46 -17.06 3.40
N SER A 108 13.43 -16.74 4.24
CA SER A 108 14.82 -17.11 3.98
C SER A 108 14.94 -18.64 4.01
N GLU A 109 15.92 -19.16 3.28
CA GLU A 109 16.20 -20.61 3.25
C GLU A 109 16.44 -21.15 4.66
N GLU A 110 17.06 -20.35 5.54
CA GLU A 110 17.27 -20.71 6.95
C GLU A 110 15.97 -20.74 7.77
N GLU A 111 15.07 -19.77 7.59
CA GLU A 111 13.76 -19.77 8.28
C GLU A 111 12.83 -20.86 7.76
N GLU A 112 12.87 -21.13 6.46
CA GLU A 112 12.10 -22.20 5.83
C GLU A 112 12.61 -23.57 6.30
N THR A 113 13.93 -23.74 6.42
CA THR A 113 14.56 -24.94 7.00
C THR A 113 14.24 -25.10 8.48
N LYS A 114 14.21 -24.01 9.27
CA LYS A 114 13.79 -24.06 10.67
C LYS A 114 12.32 -24.46 10.82
N ARG A 115 11.45 -23.96 9.94
CA ARG A 115 10.03 -24.33 9.89
C ARG A 115 9.82 -25.78 9.48
N SER A 116 10.50 -26.23 8.43
CA SER A 116 10.43 -27.62 8.01
C SER A 116 11.03 -28.56 9.05
N SER A 117 12.12 -28.17 9.71
CA SER A 117 12.75 -28.91 10.81
C SER A 117 11.82 -29.00 12.02
N THR A 118 11.19 -27.90 12.43
CA THR A 118 10.22 -27.93 13.54
C THR A 118 8.97 -28.73 13.22
N TYR A 119 8.49 -28.69 11.97
CA TYR A 119 7.38 -29.53 11.53
C TYR A 119 7.77 -31.03 11.53
N TYR A 120 8.96 -31.34 11.03
CA TYR A 120 9.51 -32.69 11.02
C TYR A 120 9.76 -33.23 12.44
N GLU A 121 10.33 -32.42 13.33
CA GLU A 121 10.53 -32.75 14.75
C GLU A 121 9.20 -33.00 15.47
N HIS A 122 8.20 -32.17 15.22
CA HIS A 122 6.86 -32.36 15.79
C HIS A 122 6.20 -33.65 15.28
N ALA A 123 6.32 -33.94 13.97
CA ALA A 123 5.83 -35.19 13.40
C ALA A 123 6.56 -36.42 13.97
N LEU A 124 7.88 -36.33 14.15
CA LEU A 124 8.69 -37.40 14.74
C LEU A 124 8.35 -37.63 16.23
N LYS A 125 8.05 -36.56 16.96
CA LYS A 125 7.62 -36.63 18.37
C LYS A 125 6.28 -37.37 18.51
N LEU A 126 5.31 -37.04 17.66
CA LEU A 126 4.01 -37.72 17.63
C LEU A 126 4.14 -39.21 17.31
N GLU A 127 5.02 -39.58 16.36
CA GLU A 127 5.26 -41.00 16.02
C GLU A 127 5.89 -41.77 17.20
N LYS A 128 6.84 -41.17 17.93
CA LYS A 128 7.43 -41.76 19.14
C LYS A 128 6.42 -41.94 20.27
N GLU A 129 5.58 -40.94 20.52
CA GLU A 129 4.53 -41.01 21.54
C GLU A 129 3.53 -42.13 21.22
N GLN A 130 3.12 -42.25 19.95
CA GLN A 130 2.21 -43.31 19.50
C GLN A 130 2.83 -44.73 19.64
N ARG A 131 4.14 -44.85 19.42
CA ARG A 131 4.88 -46.11 19.56
C ARG A 131 5.03 -46.54 21.02
N GLN A 132 5.29 -45.59 21.92
CA GLN A 132 5.39 -45.84 23.36
C GLN A 132 4.06 -46.32 23.95
N GLU A 133 2.94 -45.70 23.56
CA GLU A 133 1.60 -46.10 23.98
C GLU A 133 1.27 -47.55 23.55
N MET A 134 1.62 -47.92 22.32
CA MET A 134 1.44 -49.29 21.81
C MET A 134 2.27 -50.31 22.60
N GLN A 135 3.51 -49.96 22.95
CA GLN A 135 4.41 -50.83 23.70
C GLN A 135 3.96 -51.03 25.15
N HIS A 136 3.39 -49.99 25.77
CA HIS A 136 2.79 -50.08 27.10
C HIS A 136 1.58 -51.04 27.15
N GLN A 137 0.77 -51.08 26.10
CA GLN A 137 -0.37 -52.00 26.00
C GLN A 137 0.08 -53.47 25.86
N ILE A 138 1.18 -53.72 25.15
CA ILE A 138 1.77 -55.05 25.01
C ILE A 138 2.31 -55.55 26.36
N GLU A 139 3.04 -54.71 27.12
CA GLU A 139 3.52 -55.09 28.45
C GLU A 139 2.38 -55.39 29.43
N LYS A 140 1.28 -54.63 29.35
CA LYS A 140 0.09 -54.85 30.19
C LYS A 140 -0.57 -56.19 29.90
N LEU A 141 -0.58 -56.63 28.65
CA LEU A 141 -1.08 -57.95 28.24
C LEU A 141 -0.15 -59.09 28.67
N GLN A 142 1.17 -58.87 28.63
CA GLN A 142 2.16 -59.86 29.06
C GLN A 142 2.11 -60.13 30.58
N ARG A 143 1.91 -59.11 31.41
CA ARG A 143 1.81 -59.29 32.88
C ARG A 143 0.57 -60.06 33.34
N MET A 144 -0.50 -60.11 32.53
CA MET A 144 -1.70 -60.87 32.87
C MET A 144 -1.58 -62.38 32.60
N LEU A 145 -0.51 -62.83 31.93
CA LEU A 145 -0.34 -64.21 31.47
C LEU A 145 0.58 -65.08 32.35
N THR A 146 1.23 -64.54 33.38
CA THR A 146 2.27 -65.24 34.16
C THR A 146 2.03 -65.19 35.67
N ASP A 147 1.21 -66.09 36.22
CA ASP A 147 1.34 -66.53 37.62
C ASP A 147 0.62 -67.88 37.90
N PRO A 148 1.33 -68.95 38.32
CA PRO A 148 0.71 -70.11 38.95
C PRO A 148 1.30 -70.41 40.35
N GLY A 149 0.45 -70.41 41.37
CA GLY A 149 0.81 -70.81 42.74
C GLY A 149 0.58 -72.32 43.04
N SER A 150 1.50 -72.96 43.76
CA SER A 150 1.36 -74.33 44.28
C SER A 150 1.83 -74.49 45.74
N LYS A 151 1.15 -75.40 46.48
CA LYS A 151 1.08 -75.55 47.96
C LYS A 151 1.84 -76.77 48.53
N LYS A 152 2.22 -76.68 49.83
CA LYS A 152 2.34 -77.72 50.92
C LYS A 152 3.50 -78.76 50.79
N ARG A 153 4.11 -79.36 51.84
CA ARG A 153 3.65 -79.84 53.18
C ARG A 153 4.87 -80.27 54.07
N GLN A 154 4.73 -80.27 55.41
CA GLN A 154 5.68 -80.82 56.42
C GLN A 154 5.29 -82.24 56.93
N PRO A 155 6.22 -83.09 57.43
CA PRO A 155 5.94 -84.37 58.10
C PRO A 155 6.12 -84.34 59.64
N THR A 156 5.54 -85.34 60.31
CA THR A 156 5.29 -85.45 61.77
C THR A 156 6.15 -86.49 62.51
N PRO A 157 6.20 -86.46 63.86
CA PRO A 157 7.25 -87.07 64.69
C PRO A 157 6.76 -88.29 65.48
N GLN A 158 7.38 -89.46 65.31
CA GLN A 158 7.08 -90.61 66.18
C GLN A 158 8.18 -91.69 66.11
N GLU A 159 9.36 -91.42 66.65
CA GLU A 159 10.44 -92.44 66.72
C GLU A 159 11.40 -92.22 67.89
N ASN A 160 10.85 -91.85 69.06
CA ASN A 160 11.61 -91.67 70.29
C ASN A 160 11.16 -92.71 71.30
N LEU A 161 11.91 -93.82 71.43
CA LEU A 161 11.97 -94.71 72.61
C LEU A 161 12.91 -95.92 72.41
N MET A 162 13.91 -95.82 71.52
CA MET A 162 15.13 -96.63 71.55
C MET A 162 16.35 -95.76 71.90
N GLU A 163 16.08 -94.66 72.62
CA GLU A 163 16.80 -93.38 72.62
C GLU A 163 17.75 -93.22 73.83
N SER A 164 18.12 -94.29 74.56
CA SER A 164 18.94 -94.10 75.78
C SER A 164 20.23 -94.90 75.84
N ARG A 165 20.38 -95.98 75.05
CA ARG A 165 21.67 -96.71 74.90
C ARG A 165 22.26 -96.64 73.51
N MET A 166 21.41 -96.47 72.49
CA MET A 166 21.85 -95.89 71.22
C MET A 166 22.32 -94.44 71.41
N ASP A 167 21.94 -93.77 72.51
CA ASP A 167 22.19 -92.36 72.75
C ASP A 167 23.66 -92.01 73.02
N VAL A 168 24.50 -92.91 73.55
CA VAL A 168 25.93 -92.61 73.74
C VAL A 168 26.74 -92.78 72.45
N GLU A 169 26.47 -93.84 71.67
CA GLU A 169 27.08 -94.01 70.35
C GLU A 169 26.46 -93.08 69.30
N ALA A 170 25.16 -92.80 69.39
CA ALA A 170 24.50 -91.77 68.61
C ALA A 170 24.98 -90.39 69.04
N THR A 171 25.22 -90.07 70.32
CA THR A 171 25.82 -88.77 70.69
C THR A 171 27.27 -88.67 70.24
N ILE A 172 28.09 -89.73 70.26
CA ILE A 172 29.45 -89.67 69.69
C ILE A 172 29.42 -89.52 68.17
N THR A 173 28.54 -90.25 67.48
CA THR A 173 28.36 -90.16 66.02
C THR A 173 27.75 -88.82 65.63
N LYS A 174 26.84 -88.30 66.45
CA LYS A 174 26.22 -86.98 66.34
C LYS A 174 27.24 -85.90 66.60
N LEU A 175 28.07 -85.98 67.63
CA LEU A 175 29.19 -85.08 67.89
C LEU A 175 30.22 -85.11 66.76
N LYS A 176 30.58 -86.27 66.22
CA LYS A 176 31.44 -86.36 65.02
C LYS A 176 30.78 -85.76 63.78
N SER A 177 29.48 -85.98 63.59
CA SER A 177 28.72 -85.36 62.51
C SER A 177 28.57 -83.85 62.70
N GLU A 178 28.41 -83.38 63.94
CA GLU A 178 28.31 -81.98 64.33
C GLU A 178 29.65 -81.28 64.15
N ILE A 179 30.78 -81.91 64.51
CA ILE A 179 32.13 -81.41 64.22
C ILE A 179 32.35 -81.34 62.70
N LYS A 180 31.90 -82.33 61.94
CA LYS A 180 32.00 -82.31 60.47
C LYS A 180 31.11 -81.22 59.85
N VAL A 181 29.90 -81.02 60.37
CA VAL A 181 29.00 -79.94 59.97
C VAL A 181 29.57 -78.57 60.37
N GLN A 182 30.20 -78.46 61.53
CA GLN A 182 30.90 -77.25 61.97
C GLN A 182 32.11 -76.94 61.08
N ALA A 183 32.90 -77.94 60.68
CA ALA A 183 34.01 -77.76 59.74
C ALA A 183 33.52 -77.27 58.37
N LEU A 184 32.46 -77.86 57.83
CA LEU A 184 31.84 -77.41 56.58
C LEU A 184 31.21 -76.01 56.72
N SER A 185 30.61 -75.71 57.86
CA SER A 185 30.06 -74.39 58.17
C SER A 185 31.18 -73.35 58.23
N MET A 186 32.32 -73.67 58.84
CA MET A 186 33.50 -72.80 58.90
C MET A 186 34.07 -72.53 57.50
N GLU A 187 34.19 -73.55 56.66
CA GLU A 187 34.64 -73.40 55.27
C GLU A 187 33.66 -72.52 54.46
N SER A 188 32.35 -72.67 54.69
CA SER A 188 31.34 -71.80 54.08
C SER A 188 31.45 -70.35 54.55
N LEU A 189 31.76 -70.13 55.84
CA LEU A 189 31.95 -68.82 56.43
C LEU A 189 33.23 -68.15 55.93
N GLU A 190 34.32 -68.90 55.74
CA GLU A 190 35.52 -68.37 55.09
C GLU A 190 35.27 -67.95 53.64
N LYS A 191 34.49 -68.76 52.90
CA LYS A 191 34.10 -68.41 51.53
C LYS A 191 33.20 -67.17 51.49
N MET A 192 32.25 -67.07 52.41
CA MET A 192 31.40 -65.89 52.58
C MET A 192 32.26 -64.65 52.92
N ARG A 193 33.19 -64.78 53.87
CA ARG A 193 34.07 -63.70 54.28
C ARG A 193 34.98 -63.22 53.14
N ARG A 194 35.51 -64.13 52.31
CA ARG A 194 36.27 -63.74 51.10
C ARG A 194 35.41 -62.99 50.09
N MET A 195 34.15 -63.39 49.93
CA MET A 195 33.20 -62.70 49.05
C MET A 195 32.86 -61.31 49.60
N ASP A 196 32.66 -61.19 50.91
CA ASP A 196 32.42 -59.90 51.58
C ASP A 196 33.64 -58.98 51.49
N GLU A 197 34.86 -59.51 51.70
CA GLU A 197 36.10 -58.75 51.51
C GLU A 197 36.23 -58.24 50.06
N GLN A 198 35.86 -59.05 49.07
CA GLN A 198 35.84 -58.61 47.66
C GLN A 198 34.80 -57.50 47.43
N VAL A 199 33.57 -57.66 47.93
CA VAL A 199 32.50 -56.66 47.79
C VAL A 199 32.88 -55.33 48.45
N ILE A 200 33.50 -55.38 49.64
CA ILE A 200 34.00 -54.18 50.33
C ILE A 200 35.08 -53.49 49.47
N THR A 201 35.98 -54.26 48.86
CA THR A 201 37.04 -53.72 48.01
C THR A 201 36.46 -53.05 46.76
N ASP A 202 35.47 -53.67 46.12
CA ASP A 202 34.80 -53.13 44.94
C ASP A 202 34.00 -51.86 45.27
N LEU A 203 33.29 -51.83 46.41
CA LEU A 203 32.57 -50.65 46.90
C LEU A 203 33.50 -49.48 47.22
N LEU A 204 34.68 -49.74 47.80
CA LEU A 204 35.68 -48.71 48.06
C LEU A 204 36.26 -48.15 46.76
N ALA A 205 36.53 -49.00 45.78
CA ALA A 205 36.99 -48.57 44.45
C ALA A 205 35.93 -47.71 43.74
N GLU A 206 34.64 -48.06 43.88
CA GLU A 206 33.53 -47.30 43.30
C GLU A 206 33.33 -45.95 43.99
N GLN A 207 33.45 -45.87 45.32
CA GLN A 207 33.44 -44.59 46.03
C GLN A 207 34.59 -43.65 45.60
N GLU A 208 35.80 -44.19 45.45
CA GLU A 208 36.95 -43.39 45.00
C GLU A 208 36.75 -42.88 43.57
N LYS A 209 36.19 -43.72 42.68
CA LYS A 209 35.81 -43.32 41.32
C LYS A 209 34.76 -42.21 41.30
N LEU A 210 33.75 -42.30 42.17
CA LEU A 210 32.72 -41.25 42.32
C LEU A 210 33.32 -39.93 42.84
N ARG A 211 34.23 -39.98 43.83
CA ARG A 211 34.95 -38.78 44.30
C ARG A 211 35.75 -38.12 43.17
N GLN A 212 36.45 -38.91 42.37
CA GLN A 212 37.25 -38.38 41.26
C GLN A 212 36.38 -37.71 40.19
N LEU A 213 35.24 -38.32 39.82
CA LEU A 213 34.26 -37.73 38.91
C LEU A 213 33.69 -36.40 39.43
N GLN A 214 33.33 -36.35 40.72
CA GLN A 214 32.77 -35.16 41.36
C GLN A 214 33.79 -34.00 41.43
N THR A 215 35.06 -34.34 41.66
CA THR A 215 36.16 -33.35 41.70
C THR A 215 36.50 -32.81 40.31
N GLN A 216 36.33 -33.61 39.25
CA GLN A 216 36.58 -33.19 37.86
C GLN A 216 35.45 -32.36 37.26
N GLN A 217 34.19 -32.61 37.62
CA GLN A 217 33.03 -31.88 37.05
C GLN A 217 32.82 -30.49 37.66
N ALA A 218 33.04 -30.32 38.97
CA ALA A 218 32.83 -29.06 39.67
C ALA A 218 33.53 -27.82 39.05
N PRO A 219 34.83 -27.87 38.65
CA PRO A 219 35.49 -26.70 38.05
C PRO A 219 34.98 -26.38 36.64
N HIS A 220 34.55 -27.39 35.87
CA HIS A 220 33.99 -27.19 34.54
C HIS A 220 32.62 -26.51 34.60
N GLU A 221 31.75 -26.94 35.52
CA GLU A 221 30.45 -26.31 35.75
C GLU A 221 30.61 -24.86 36.21
N GLN A 222 31.58 -24.57 37.08
CA GLN A 222 31.83 -23.21 37.56
C GLN A 222 32.31 -22.28 36.45
N GLN A 223 33.20 -22.74 35.57
CA GLN A 223 33.67 -21.98 34.41
C GLN A 223 32.53 -21.71 33.41
N GLU A 224 31.66 -22.68 33.17
CA GLU A 224 30.51 -22.49 32.29
C GLU A 224 29.50 -21.49 32.88
N ILE A 225 29.27 -21.53 34.20
CA ILE A 225 28.43 -20.54 34.89
C ILE A 225 29.01 -19.13 34.75
N GLU A 226 30.32 -18.94 34.92
CA GLU A 226 30.97 -17.64 34.74
C GLU A 226 30.89 -17.15 33.29
N ARG A 227 31.08 -18.04 32.32
CA ARG A 227 30.91 -17.73 30.90
C ARG A 227 29.48 -17.29 30.58
N LEU A 228 28.48 -18.00 31.08
CA LEU A 228 27.08 -17.67 30.88
C LEU A 228 26.71 -16.33 31.53
N LYS A 229 27.24 -16.03 32.73
CA LYS A 229 27.08 -14.72 33.37
C LYS A 229 27.68 -13.60 32.54
N ALA A 230 28.91 -13.74 32.05
CA ALA A 230 29.54 -12.74 31.20
C ALA A 230 28.74 -12.51 29.89
N MET A 231 28.18 -13.57 29.32
CA MET A 231 27.32 -13.46 28.14
C MET A 231 25.98 -12.78 28.44
N LEU A 232 25.40 -13.02 29.62
CA LEU A 232 24.20 -12.34 30.11
C LEU A 232 24.46 -10.84 30.26
N ASP A 233 25.53 -10.46 30.96
CA ASP A 233 25.90 -9.05 31.19
C ASP A 233 26.12 -8.30 29.86
N ALA A 234 26.79 -8.96 28.90
CA ALA A 234 27.00 -8.40 27.56
C ALA A 234 25.68 -8.20 26.81
N ASN A 235 24.73 -9.10 26.96
CA ASN A 235 23.41 -9.00 26.33
C ASN A 235 22.55 -7.92 27.01
N GLU A 236 22.59 -7.79 28.34
CA GLU A 236 21.92 -6.73 29.07
C GLU A 236 22.44 -5.33 28.66
N ALA A 237 23.76 -5.18 28.51
CA ALA A 237 24.37 -3.95 28.03
C ALA A 237 23.92 -3.59 26.60
N LYS A 238 23.84 -4.58 25.70
CA LYS A 238 23.30 -4.38 24.33
C LYS A 238 21.84 -4.00 24.36
N LEU A 239 21.03 -4.66 25.18
CA LEU A 239 19.60 -4.39 25.31
C LEU A 239 19.38 -2.95 25.80
N LYS A 240 20.11 -2.51 26.82
CA LYS A 240 20.08 -1.13 27.31
C LYS A 240 20.44 -0.13 26.22
N LYS A 241 21.51 -0.38 25.46
CA LYS A 241 21.90 0.47 24.32
C LYS A 241 20.80 0.56 23.26
N HIS A 242 20.14 -0.55 22.93
CA HIS A 242 19.02 -0.54 22.00
C HIS A 242 17.83 0.23 22.55
N GLN A 243 17.55 0.12 23.85
CA GLN A 243 16.48 0.86 24.51
C GLN A 243 16.72 2.38 24.47
N ASP A 244 17.96 2.82 24.72
CA ASP A 244 18.34 4.23 24.60
C ASP A 244 18.22 4.74 23.15
N GLN A 245 18.61 3.92 22.17
CA GLN A 245 18.45 4.24 20.74
C GLN A 245 16.98 4.34 20.34
N ILE A 246 16.12 3.46 20.83
CA ILE A 246 14.68 3.49 20.58
C ILE A 246 14.10 4.77 21.17
N SER A 247 14.44 5.11 22.42
CA SER A 247 14.00 6.36 23.05
C SER A 247 14.41 7.60 22.25
N THR A 248 15.66 7.64 21.77
CA THR A 248 16.16 8.74 20.94
C THR A 248 15.40 8.85 19.61
N LYS A 249 15.18 7.72 18.92
CA LYS A 249 14.42 7.69 17.67
C LYS A 249 12.95 8.06 17.89
N GLN A 250 12.36 7.66 19.01
CA GLN A 250 10.99 8.03 19.37
C GLN A 250 10.86 9.55 19.54
N GLY A 251 11.83 10.20 20.19
CA GLY A 251 11.88 11.66 20.30
C GLY A 251 12.03 12.35 18.94
N GLN A 252 12.84 11.79 18.03
CA GLN A 252 12.96 12.31 16.66
C GLN A 252 11.66 12.19 15.87
N ILE A 253 10.96 11.05 15.99
CA ILE A 253 9.66 10.83 15.34
C ILE A 253 8.65 11.88 15.83
N GLN A 254 8.55 12.10 17.15
CA GLN A 254 7.65 13.10 17.72
C GLN A 254 7.97 14.53 17.22
N ALA A 255 9.26 14.87 17.09
CA ALA A 255 9.67 16.16 16.55
C ALA A 255 9.26 16.32 15.07
N PHE A 256 9.40 15.26 14.26
CA PHE A 256 8.96 15.27 12.86
C PHE A 256 7.43 15.32 12.74
N GLU A 257 6.69 14.60 13.59
CA GLU A 257 5.22 14.66 13.63
C GLU A 257 4.72 16.07 13.98
N ALA A 258 5.33 16.73 14.96
CA ALA A 258 5.00 18.11 15.32
C ALA A 258 5.32 19.10 14.17
N SER A 259 6.46 18.91 13.50
CA SER A 259 6.84 19.72 12.34
C SER A 259 5.88 19.52 11.16
N LEU A 260 5.47 18.28 10.90
CA LEU A 260 4.52 17.94 9.85
C LEU A 260 3.16 18.58 10.12
N ALA A 261 2.64 18.49 11.35
CA ALA A 261 1.38 19.13 11.73
C ALA A 261 1.44 20.66 11.57
N SER A 262 2.55 21.28 11.96
CA SER A 262 2.79 22.72 11.75
C SER A 262 2.79 23.07 10.25
N LYS A 263 3.46 22.28 9.41
CA LYS A 263 3.48 22.52 7.96
C LYS A 263 2.12 22.29 7.29
N GLN A 264 1.35 21.32 7.73
CA GLN A 264 -0.01 21.08 7.23
C GLN A 264 -0.93 22.27 7.53
N THR A 265 -0.86 22.84 8.74
CA THR A 265 -1.64 24.04 9.08
C THR A 265 -1.17 25.28 8.30
N GLU A 266 0.14 25.43 8.06
CA GLU A 266 0.67 26.52 7.22
C GLU A 266 0.18 26.41 5.76
N ILE A 267 0.18 25.19 5.19
CA ILE A 267 -0.32 24.93 3.84
C ILE A 267 -1.80 25.28 3.74
N ALA A 268 -2.63 24.76 4.66
CA ALA A 268 -4.07 25.06 4.68
C ALA A 268 -4.36 26.58 4.77
N ARG A 269 -3.56 27.31 5.57
CA ARG A 269 -3.68 28.78 5.65
C ARG A 269 -3.34 29.45 4.32
N ARG A 270 -2.28 29.02 3.65
CA ARG A 270 -1.85 29.59 2.35
C ARG A 270 -2.83 29.25 1.23
N GLU A 271 -3.38 28.04 1.21
CA GLU A 271 -4.42 27.64 0.26
C GLU A 271 -5.66 28.54 0.38
N GLY A 272 -6.14 28.79 1.60
CA GLY A 272 -7.26 29.71 1.83
C GLY A 272 -6.93 31.19 1.56
N GLU A 273 -5.65 31.59 1.55
CA GLU A 273 -5.22 32.93 1.11
C GLU A 273 -5.20 33.04 -0.42
N VAL A 274 -4.72 32.00 -1.09
CA VAL A 274 -4.70 31.89 -2.55
C VAL A 274 -6.11 31.85 -3.13
N GLU A 275 -7.03 31.12 -2.51
CA GLU A 275 -8.44 31.09 -2.91
C GLU A 275 -9.09 32.48 -2.83
N ARG A 276 -8.87 33.19 -1.71
CA ARG A 276 -9.34 34.58 -1.54
C ARG A 276 -8.78 35.52 -2.61
N LEU A 277 -7.48 35.46 -2.88
CA LEU A 277 -6.86 36.28 -3.94
C LEU A 277 -7.41 35.95 -5.32
N MET A 278 -7.69 34.68 -5.61
CA MET A 278 -8.32 34.29 -6.87
C MET A 278 -9.74 34.83 -7.00
N ASP A 279 -10.53 34.82 -5.91
CA ASP A 279 -11.86 35.44 -5.89
C ASP A 279 -11.79 36.96 -6.11
N ASP A 280 -10.87 37.65 -5.45
CA ASP A 280 -10.68 39.09 -5.62
C ASP A 280 -10.24 39.44 -7.04
N CYS A 281 -9.32 38.67 -7.64
CA CYS A 281 -8.92 38.82 -9.03
C CYS A 281 -10.09 38.61 -10.00
N ARG A 282 -10.91 37.57 -9.78
CA ARG A 282 -12.12 37.33 -10.58
C ARG A 282 -13.09 38.50 -10.48
N ARG A 283 -13.31 39.01 -9.28
CA ARG A 283 -14.21 40.16 -9.05
C ARG A 283 -13.70 41.41 -9.76
N MET A 284 -12.43 41.77 -9.59
CA MET A 284 -11.87 42.95 -10.28
C MET A 284 -11.90 42.81 -11.80
N MET A 285 -11.62 41.62 -12.34
CA MET A 285 -11.72 41.39 -13.79
C MET A 285 -13.15 41.57 -14.29
N GLN A 286 -14.14 41.08 -13.55
CA GLN A 286 -15.55 41.28 -13.90
C GLN A 286 -15.95 42.77 -13.83
N GLU A 287 -15.58 43.46 -12.74
CA GLU A 287 -15.84 44.90 -12.59
C GLU A 287 -15.21 45.72 -13.73
N HIS A 288 -13.96 45.39 -14.12
CA HIS A 288 -13.31 46.03 -15.26
C HIS A 288 -14.00 45.73 -16.59
N ALA A 289 -14.48 44.50 -16.80
CA ALA A 289 -15.23 44.13 -17.99
C ALA A 289 -16.57 44.88 -18.07
N ASP A 290 -17.29 44.97 -16.95
CA ASP A 290 -18.56 45.69 -16.86
C ASP A 290 -18.37 47.18 -17.12
N VAL A 291 -17.36 47.81 -16.51
CA VAL A 291 -17.02 49.23 -16.74
C VAL A 291 -16.62 49.47 -18.19
N ALA A 292 -15.81 48.59 -18.79
CA ALA A 292 -15.41 48.72 -20.18
C ALA A 292 -16.62 48.63 -21.13
N HIS A 293 -17.54 47.70 -20.86
CA HIS A 293 -18.77 47.54 -21.63
C HIS A 293 -19.69 48.77 -21.50
N CYS A 294 -19.93 49.27 -20.30
CA CYS A 294 -20.71 50.51 -20.10
C CYS A 294 -20.10 51.68 -20.86
N LYS A 295 -18.78 51.85 -20.78
CA LYS A 295 -18.08 52.93 -21.48
C LYS A 295 -18.12 52.78 -23.01
N GLN A 296 -18.13 51.55 -23.51
CA GLN A 296 -18.34 51.29 -24.93
C GLN A 296 -19.73 51.75 -25.37
N LEU A 297 -20.78 51.41 -24.61
CA LEU A 297 -22.15 51.85 -24.91
C LEU A 297 -22.27 53.39 -24.88
N GLU A 298 -21.69 54.05 -23.88
CA GLU A 298 -21.66 55.52 -23.81
C GLU A 298 -21.00 56.16 -25.04
N LEU A 299 -19.91 55.56 -25.53
CA LEU A 299 -19.23 56.03 -26.75
C LEU A 299 -20.06 55.76 -28.01
N GLU A 300 -20.72 54.61 -28.10
CA GLU A 300 -21.62 54.26 -29.21
C GLU A 300 -22.81 55.23 -29.30
N ASP A 301 -23.43 55.55 -28.16
CA ASP A 301 -24.52 56.53 -28.08
C ASP A 301 -24.04 57.94 -28.48
N ALA A 302 -22.90 58.39 -27.97
CA ALA A 302 -22.33 59.69 -28.33
C ALA A 302 -21.98 59.78 -29.84
N LEU A 303 -21.49 58.69 -30.43
CA LEU A 303 -21.22 58.60 -31.87
C LEU A 303 -22.51 58.63 -32.68
N LEU A 304 -23.57 57.97 -32.21
CA LEU A 304 -24.89 57.99 -32.85
C LEU A 304 -25.46 59.41 -32.87
N ASP A 305 -25.40 60.13 -31.75
CA ASP A 305 -25.85 61.52 -31.65
C ASP A 305 -25.04 62.45 -32.56
N ALA A 306 -23.70 62.29 -32.58
CA ALA A 306 -22.83 63.05 -33.47
C ALA A 306 -23.15 62.78 -34.95
N LYS A 307 -23.41 61.51 -35.31
CA LYS A 307 -23.82 61.12 -36.66
C LYS A 307 -25.14 61.77 -37.06
N GLN A 308 -26.16 61.71 -36.20
CA GLN A 308 -27.47 62.34 -36.46
C GLN A 308 -27.34 63.86 -36.61
N SER A 309 -26.48 64.50 -35.81
CA SER A 309 -26.19 65.93 -35.92
C SER A 309 -25.54 66.28 -37.26
N LEU A 310 -24.57 65.47 -37.70
CA LEU A 310 -23.90 65.64 -39.00
C LEU A 310 -24.89 65.45 -40.17
N GLU A 311 -25.75 64.43 -40.10
CA GLU A 311 -26.78 64.19 -41.12
C GLU A 311 -27.73 65.38 -41.25
N LYS A 312 -28.18 65.96 -40.13
CA LYS A 312 -28.99 67.21 -40.13
C LYS A 312 -28.23 68.39 -40.73
N GLN A 313 -26.94 68.53 -40.43
CA GLN A 313 -26.12 69.59 -41.02
C GLN A 313 -25.96 69.42 -42.54
N LEU A 314 -25.77 68.19 -43.01
CA LEU A 314 -25.70 67.88 -44.44
C LEU A 314 -27.02 68.16 -45.15
N GLU A 315 -28.16 67.78 -44.56
CA GLU A 315 -29.49 68.08 -45.09
C GLU A 315 -29.71 69.60 -45.23
N ASN A 316 -29.37 70.37 -44.19
CA ASN A 316 -29.44 71.83 -44.24
C ASN A 316 -28.50 72.41 -45.31
N ASN A 317 -27.30 71.85 -45.47
CA ASN A 317 -26.35 72.30 -46.50
C ASN A 317 -26.89 72.06 -47.91
N ASN A 318 -27.49 70.89 -48.15
CA ASN A 318 -28.12 70.56 -49.43
C ASN A 318 -29.28 71.53 -49.72
N LEU A 319 -30.14 71.79 -48.74
CA LEU A 319 -31.25 72.74 -48.91
C LEU A 319 -30.75 74.16 -49.24
N MET A 320 -29.72 74.64 -48.53
CA MET A 320 -29.10 75.93 -48.85
C MET A 320 -28.46 75.93 -50.24
N HIS A 321 -27.85 74.82 -50.65
CA HIS A 321 -27.26 74.69 -51.98
C HIS A 321 -28.34 74.79 -53.08
N ASP A 322 -29.44 74.08 -52.93
CA ASP A 322 -30.58 74.11 -53.84
C ASP A 322 -31.19 75.53 -53.92
N GLU A 323 -31.35 76.20 -52.76
CA GLU A 323 -31.84 77.57 -52.69
C GLU A 323 -30.89 78.56 -53.38
N MET A 324 -29.58 78.44 -53.14
CA MET A 324 -28.57 79.24 -53.85
C MET A 324 -28.61 79.00 -55.36
N GLN A 325 -28.79 77.75 -55.80
CA GLN A 325 -28.94 77.45 -57.22
C GLN A 325 -30.21 78.10 -57.78
N ARG A 326 -31.36 78.00 -57.09
CA ARG A 326 -32.60 78.66 -57.49
C ARG A 326 -32.42 80.17 -57.65
N LEU A 327 -31.86 80.83 -56.64
CA LEU A 327 -31.59 82.28 -56.67
C LEU A 327 -30.61 82.67 -57.79
N ARG A 328 -29.62 81.83 -58.11
CA ARG A 328 -28.73 82.06 -59.25
C ARG A 328 -29.48 81.99 -60.57
N HIS A 329 -30.38 81.01 -60.75
CA HIS A 329 -31.21 80.91 -61.96
C HIS A 329 -32.17 82.09 -62.09
N GLU A 330 -32.83 82.49 -60.99
CA GLU A 330 -33.74 83.64 -60.97
C GLU A 330 -32.99 84.95 -61.29
N ASN A 331 -31.83 85.19 -60.68
CA ASN A 331 -31.00 86.35 -61.01
C ASN A 331 -30.55 86.35 -62.48
N ALA A 332 -30.20 85.19 -63.04
CA ALA A 332 -29.85 85.07 -64.45
C ALA A 332 -31.04 85.40 -65.36
N ALA A 333 -32.25 84.91 -65.03
CA ALA A 333 -33.47 85.19 -65.77
C ALA A 333 -33.86 86.67 -65.69
N LEU A 334 -33.76 87.30 -64.51
CA LEU A 334 -33.98 88.73 -64.33
C LEU A 334 -32.98 89.56 -65.14
N LYS A 335 -31.69 89.17 -65.11
CA LYS A 335 -30.66 89.83 -65.92
C LYS A 335 -30.98 89.75 -67.41
N GLN A 336 -31.38 88.58 -67.91
CA GLN A 336 -31.82 88.42 -69.30
C GLN A 336 -33.04 89.30 -69.60
N SER A 337 -34.04 89.35 -68.70
CA SER A 337 -35.22 90.19 -68.87
C SER A 337 -34.89 91.69 -68.92
N ILE A 338 -33.91 92.13 -68.13
CA ILE A 338 -33.41 93.52 -68.15
C ILE A 338 -32.72 93.78 -69.49
N GLU A 339 -31.83 92.90 -69.93
CA GLU A 339 -31.14 93.02 -71.23
C GLU A 339 -32.14 93.07 -72.41
N GLU A 340 -33.19 92.25 -72.39
CA GLU A 340 -34.26 92.28 -73.40
C GLU A 340 -35.09 93.57 -73.35
N PHE A 341 -35.36 94.10 -72.16
CA PHE A 341 -36.09 95.35 -71.97
C PHE A 341 -35.25 96.55 -72.43
N ASP A 342 -33.99 96.61 -72.01
CA ASP A 342 -33.01 97.63 -72.42
C ASP A 342 -32.83 97.60 -73.94
N SER A 343 -32.74 96.41 -74.56
CA SER A 343 -32.68 96.26 -76.02
C SER A 343 -33.90 96.86 -76.74
N LYS A 344 -35.09 96.82 -76.13
CA LYS A 344 -36.32 97.39 -76.71
C LYS A 344 -36.48 98.89 -76.42
N ILE A 345 -36.06 99.35 -75.25
CA ILE A 345 -36.26 100.74 -74.81
C ILE A 345 -35.13 101.65 -75.27
N ALA A 346 -33.87 101.21 -75.20
CA ALA A 346 -32.73 102.05 -75.56
C ALA A 346 -32.86 102.64 -76.98
N PRO A 347 -33.26 101.88 -78.03
CA PRO A 347 -33.48 102.46 -79.36
C PRO A 347 -34.61 103.50 -79.39
N LYS A 348 -35.68 103.29 -78.63
CA LYS A 348 -36.80 104.24 -78.55
C LYS A 348 -36.41 105.53 -77.83
N LEU A 349 -35.62 105.43 -76.75
CA LEU A 349 -35.10 106.59 -76.05
C LEU A 349 -34.17 107.40 -76.96
N VAL A 350 -33.24 106.73 -77.65
CA VAL A 350 -32.36 107.39 -78.64
C VAL A 350 -33.19 108.09 -79.71
N HIS A 351 -34.20 107.43 -80.26
CA HIS A 351 -35.09 108.04 -81.25
C HIS A 351 -35.84 109.27 -80.71
N LEU A 352 -36.37 109.21 -79.48
CA LEU A 352 -37.01 110.35 -78.83
C LEU A 352 -36.01 111.48 -78.53
N GLU A 353 -34.77 111.18 -78.18
CA GLU A 353 -33.71 112.16 -78.00
C GLU A 353 -33.35 112.85 -79.31
N GLU A 354 -33.26 112.10 -80.42
CA GLU A 354 -33.09 112.62 -81.78
C GLU A 354 -34.27 113.53 -82.17
N GLU A 355 -35.51 113.10 -81.98
CA GLU A 355 -36.71 113.90 -82.24
C GLU A 355 -36.76 115.18 -81.39
N ASN A 356 -36.41 115.10 -80.10
CA ASN A 356 -36.37 116.26 -79.20
C ASN A 356 -35.26 117.24 -79.59
N ALA A 357 -34.10 116.73 -80.06
CA ALA A 357 -33.04 117.56 -80.63
C ALA A 357 -33.50 118.27 -81.92
N GLU A 358 -34.21 117.58 -82.81
CA GLU A 358 -34.81 118.20 -84.00
C GLU A 358 -35.83 119.28 -83.63
N LEU A 359 -36.73 119.01 -82.68
CA LEU A 359 -37.73 119.96 -82.22
C LEU A 359 -37.10 121.22 -81.60
N LYS A 360 -36.04 121.06 -80.80
CA LYS A 360 -35.27 122.20 -80.25
C LYS A 360 -34.61 123.02 -81.36
N LEU A 361 -34.06 122.37 -82.39
CA LEU A 361 -33.51 123.04 -83.57
C LEU A 361 -34.58 123.83 -84.35
N ARG A 362 -35.81 123.32 -84.43
CA ARG A 362 -36.94 124.01 -85.07
C ARG A 362 -37.44 125.19 -84.23
N LEU A 363 -37.56 125.04 -82.91
CA LEU A 363 -37.98 126.10 -81.98
C LEU A 363 -36.94 127.21 -81.82
N GLY A 364 -35.65 126.93 -81.98
CA GLY A 364 -34.59 127.95 -81.99
C GLY A 364 -34.47 128.75 -83.29
N ARG A 365 -35.28 128.43 -84.31
CA ARG A 365 -35.31 129.12 -85.62
C ARG A 365 -36.53 130.02 -85.81
N THR A 366 -37.42 130.08 -84.82
CA THR A 366 -38.51 131.07 -84.67
C THR A 366 -38.13 132.06 -83.60
#